data_AF-A0A832Z932-F1
#
_entry.id   AF-A0A832Z932-F1
#
_cell.length_a   1.000
_cell.length_b   1.000
_cell.length_c   1.000
_cell.angle_alpha   90.00
_cell.angle_beta   90.00
_cell.angle_gamma   90.00
#
_symmetry.space_group_name_H-M   'P 1'
#
loop_
_entity.id
_entity.type
_entity.pdbx_description
1 polymer ?
#
loop_
_entity_poly.entity_id
_entity_poly.type
_entity_poly.pdbx_seq_one_letter_code
_entity_poly.pdbx_strand_id
1 'polypeptide(L)'
;MSMKCELKRKALHLTGLTVPLSYLIFGREVTLTFVAITLVLFLILEPFRIVEHLRDRVKEKLGLYVDIIEKVEREIETIAREHEKRSIGAHIYFTLAALIVICFFPEDIAIGSIAVATLGDAIAAIIGKPFG
;
A
#
# COMPACT_ATOMS: atom_id res chain seq x y z
N MET A 1 6.76 18.74 -1.91
CA MET A 1 7.14 17.37 -2.31
C MET A 1 7.49 17.34 -3.80
N SER A 2 8.68 16.84 -4.17
CA SER A 2 9.14 16.82 -5.57
C SER A 2 8.24 15.95 -6.47
N MET A 3 8.19 16.22 -7.78
CA MET A 3 7.47 15.41 -8.78
C MET A 3 7.89 13.93 -8.72
N LYS A 4 9.18 13.67 -8.48
CA LYS A 4 9.73 12.31 -8.36
C LYS A 4 9.13 11.52 -7.20
N CYS A 5 8.93 12.15 -6.03
CA CYS A 5 8.35 11.47 -4.87
C CYS A 5 6.85 11.21 -5.05
N GLU A 6 6.10 12.14 -5.67
CA GLU A 6 4.69 11.90 -6.00
C GLU A 6 4.53 10.71 -6.95
N LEU A 7 5.36 10.64 -8.00
CA LEU A 7 5.36 9.50 -8.92
C LEU A 7 5.68 8.18 -8.21
N LYS A 8 6.66 8.15 -7.30
CA LYS A 8 6.95 6.96 -6.48
C LYS A 8 5.74 6.55 -5.63
N ARG A 9 5.06 7.50 -4.98
CA ARG A 9 3.86 7.20 -4.17
C ARG A 9 2.73 6.63 -5.04
N LYS A 10 2.52 7.18 -6.24
CA LYS A 10 1.49 6.67 -7.16
C LYS A 10 1.85 5.33 -7.79
N ALA A 11 3.14 5.06 -8.02
CA ALA A 11 3.58 3.72 -8.41
C ALA A 11 3.26 2.68 -7.33
N LEU A 12 3.51 3.01 -6.04
CA LEU A 12 3.09 2.15 -4.94
C LEU A 12 1.57 2.01 -4.86
N HIS A 13 0.81 3.09 -5.06
CA HIS A 13 -0.65 3.02 -5.07
C HIS A 13 -1.19 2.13 -6.20
N LEU A 14 -0.61 2.23 -7.40
CA LEU A 14 -0.98 1.40 -8.57
C LEU A 14 -0.76 -0.10 -8.36
N THR A 15 0.06 -0.51 -7.39
CA THR A 15 0.12 -1.94 -7.00
C THR A 15 -1.24 -2.47 -6.53
N GLY A 16 -2.15 -1.59 -6.10
CA GLY A 16 -3.54 -1.92 -5.78
C GLY A 16 -4.33 -2.49 -6.96
N LEU A 17 -3.93 -2.25 -8.21
CA LEU A 17 -4.52 -2.87 -9.40
C LEU A 17 -4.31 -4.38 -9.47
N THR A 18 -3.40 -4.93 -8.66
CA THR A 18 -3.26 -6.39 -8.50
C THR A 18 -4.54 -7.04 -7.98
N VAL A 19 -5.36 -6.31 -7.22
CA VAL A 19 -6.63 -6.83 -6.68
C VAL A 19 -7.67 -7.08 -7.78
N PRO A 20 -8.10 -6.09 -8.59
CA PRO A 20 -9.04 -6.34 -9.69
C PRO A 20 -8.45 -7.29 -10.73
N LEU A 21 -7.14 -7.24 -10.99
CA LEU A 21 -6.47 -8.18 -11.89
C LEU A 21 -6.53 -9.62 -11.38
N SER A 22 -6.29 -9.81 -10.08
CA SER A 22 -6.43 -11.13 -9.43
C SER A 22 -7.87 -11.63 -9.54
N TYR A 23 -8.85 -10.75 -9.37
CA TYR A 23 -10.27 -11.11 -9.47
C TYR A 23 -10.60 -11.60 -10.87
N LEU A 24 -10.20 -10.87 -11.91
CA LEU A 24 -10.46 -11.23 -13.31
C LEU A 24 -9.85 -12.57 -13.72
N ILE A 25 -8.65 -12.89 -13.22
CA ILE A 25 -7.90 -14.08 -13.65
C ILE A 25 -8.26 -15.31 -12.81
N PHE A 26 -8.41 -15.14 -11.50
CA PHE A 26 -8.52 -16.26 -10.55
C PHE A 26 -9.88 -16.35 -9.85
N GLY A 27 -10.74 -15.34 -10.05
CA GLY A 27 -12.06 -15.28 -9.45
C GLY A 27 -12.06 -14.83 -7.99
N ARG A 28 -13.28 -14.70 -7.46
CA ARG A 28 -13.56 -14.07 -6.16
C ARG A 28 -12.85 -14.73 -4.97
N GLU A 29 -12.88 -16.06 -4.88
CA GLU A 29 -12.37 -16.79 -3.71
C GLU A 29 -10.85 -16.64 -3.55
N VAL A 30 -10.12 -16.74 -4.66
CA VAL A 30 -8.67 -16.57 -4.68
C VAL A 30 -8.31 -15.13 -4.34
N THR A 31 -9.02 -14.15 -4.89
CA THR A 31 -8.76 -12.73 -4.59
C THR A 31 -9.09 -12.38 -3.15
N LEU A 32 -10.19 -12.89 -2.58
CA LEU A 32 -10.51 -12.72 -1.16
C LEU A 32 -9.38 -13.25 -0.28
N THR A 33 -8.91 -14.46 -0.57
CA THR A 33 -7.81 -15.08 0.17
C THR A 33 -6.52 -14.25 0.04
N PHE A 34 -6.19 -13.81 -1.17
CA PHE A 34 -5.04 -12.96 -1.45
C PHE A 34 -5.10 -11.63 -0.68
N VAL A 35 -6.23 -10.93 -0.74
CA VAL A 35 -6.44 -9.64 -0.06
C VAL A 35 -6.43 -9.81 1.45
N ALA A 36 -7.06 -10.87 1.98
CA ALA A 36 -7.07 -11.16 3.42
C ALA A 36 -5.66 -11.46 3.95
N ILE A 37 -4.88 -12.30 3.26
CA ILE A 37 -3.48 -12.58 3.62
C ILE A 37 -2.66 -11.29 3.57
N THR A 38 -2.82 -10.50 2.51
CA THR A 38 -2.12 -9.21 2.36
C THR A 38 -2.45 -8.26 3.51
N LEU A 39 -3.73 -8.19 3.92
CA LEU A 39 -4.16 -7.36 5.05
C LEU A 39 -3.51 -7.82 6.36
N VAL A 40 -3.51 -9.13 6.64
CA VAL A 40 -2.86 -9.69 7.84
C VAL A 40 -1.36 -9.38 7.83
N LEU A 41 -0.69 -9.56 6.70
CA LEU A 41 0.73 -9.21 6.56
C LEU A 41 0.97 -7.72 6.83
N PHE A 42 0.14 -6.82 6.28
CA PHE A 42 0.25 -5.40 6.55
C PHE A 42 0.02 -5.06 8.03
N LEU A 43 -0.98 -5.66 8.68
CA LEU A 43 -1.22 -5.45 10.11
C LEU A 43 -0.07 -5.96 11.00
N ILE A 44 0.62 -7.03 10.58
CA ILE A 44 1.80 -7.54 11.29
C ILE A 44 3.01 -6.63 11.06
N LEU A 45 3.20 -6.12 9.84
CA LEU A 45 4.36 -5.31 9.45
C LEU A 45 4.25 -3.85 9.91
N GLU A 46 3.04 -3.29 10.01
CA GLU A 46 2.82 -1.88 10.32
C GLU A 46 3.38 -1.45 11.70
N PRO A 47 3.28 -2.23 12.79
CA PRO A 47 3.95 -1.93 14.05
C PRO A 47 5.47 -1.75 13.92
N PHE A 48 6.14 -2.48 13.01
CA PHE A 48 7.57 -2.30 12.76
C PHE A 48 7.87 -0.99 12.04
N ARG A 49 6.90 -0.43 11.31
CA ARG A 49 7.00 0.89 10.65
C ARG A 49 6.83 2.04 11.63
N ILE A 50 5.91 1.91 12.58
CA ILE A 50 5.51 3.00 13.49
C ILE A 50 6.35 3.01 14.77
N VAL A 51 6.70 1.84 15.31
CA VAL A 51 7.35 1.72 16.62
C VAL A 51 8.86 1.58 16.46
N GLU A 52 9.53 2.74 16.50
CA GLU A 52 10.99 2.88 16.43
C GLU A 52 11.72 1.93 17.41
N HIS A 53 11.25 1.82 18.66
CA HIS A 53 11.85 0.93 19.65
C HIS A 53 11.70 -0.58 19.36
N LEU A 54 10.64 -0.98 18.65
CA LEU A 54 10.43 -2.37 18.23
C LEU A 54 11.35 -2.68 17.04
N ARG A 55 11.44 -1.74 16.10
CA ARG A 55 12.34 -1.82 14.94
C ARG A 55 13.80 -1.99 15.38
N ASP A 56 14.25 -1.19 16.34
CA ASP A 56 15.64 -1.20 16.80
C ASP A 56 16.00 -2.50 17.53
N ARG A 57 15.10 -3.02 18.39
CA ARG A 57 15.30 -4.34 19.04
C ARG A 57 15.35 -5.49 18.05
N VAL A 58 14.58 -5.43 16.96
CA VAL A 58 14.57 -6.47 15.93
C VAL A 58 15.87 -6.43 15.13
N LYS A 59 16.34 -5.23 14.74
CA LYS A 59 17.63 -5.04 14.06
C LYS A 59 18.80 -5.56 14.90
N GLU A 60 18.82 -5.23 16.18
CA GLU A 60 19.86 -5.67 17.13
C GLU A 60 19.87 -7.20 17.29
N LYS A 61 18.69 -7.82 17.35
CA LYS A 61 18.56 -9.27 17.58
C LYS A 61 18.81 -10.11 16.31
N LEU A 62 18.55 -9.57 15.12
CA LEU A 62 18.71 -10.29 13.85
C LEU A 62 20.11 -10.18 13.25
N GLY A 63 20.93 -9.18 13.64
CA GLY A 63 22.32 -9.05 13.16
C GLY A 63 22.47 -8.96 11.62
N LEU A 64 21.39 -8.72 10.89
CA LEU A 64 21.33 -8.81 9.44
C LEU A 64 21.60 -7.44 8.78
N TYR A 65 22.55 -7.48 7.83
CA TYR A 65 22.85 -6.51 6.77
C TYR A 65 22.23 -5.11 6.94
N VAL A 66 22.78 -4.35 7.88
CA VAL A 66 22.32 -3.01 8.28
C VAL A 66 22.23 -2.07 7.07
N ASP A 67 23.15 -2.18 6.12
CA ASP A 67 23.22 -1.28 4.96
C ASP A 67 22.05 -1.40 3.97
N ILE A 68 21.54 -2.62 3.70
CA ILE A 68 20.41 -2.80 2.76
C ILE A 68 19.12 -2.35 3.43
N ILE A 69 18.93 -2.71 4.70
CA ILE A 69 17.74 -2.33 5.47
C ILE A 69 17.67 -0.82 5.62
N GLU A 70 18.79 -0.17 5.96
CA GLU A 70 18.85 1.31 6.04
C GLU A 70 18.57 1.97 4.69
N LYS A 71 19.09 1.43 3.59
CA LYS A 71 18.87 2.01 2.26
C LYS A 71 17.41 1.91 1.83
N VAL A 72 16.76 0.78 2.10
CA VAL A 72 15.31 0.59 1.86
C VAL A 72 14.49 1.51 2.75
N GLU A 73 14.88 1.66 4.01
CA GLU A 73 14.20 2.52 4.98
C GLU A 73 14.27 3.99 4.60
N ARG A 74 15.44 4.50 4.18
CA ARG A 74 15.59 5.87 3.67
C ARG A 74 14.72 6.10 2.43
N GLU A 75 14.63 5.13 1.53
CA GLU A 75 13.74 5.23 0.36
C GLU A 75 12.27 5.31 0.80
N ILE A 76 11.84 4.51 1.77
CA ILE A 76 10.47 4.55 2.31
C ILE A 76 10.19 5.90 3.01
N GLU A 77 11.12 6.41 3.81
CA GLU A 77 10.99 7.70 4.49
C GLU A 77 10.89 8.88 3.52
N THR A 78 11.57 8.82 2.37
CA THR A 78 11.45 9.87 1.33
C THR A 78 10.11 9.86 0.61
N ILE A 79 9.36 8.76 0.70
CA ILE A 79 8.05 8.59 0.08
C ILE A 79 6.93 8.94 1.06
N ALA A 80 7.06 8.59 2.33
CA ALA A 80 6.09 8.86 3.38
C ALA A 80 6.08 10.36 3.76
N ARG A 81 4.89 10.96 3.86
CA ARG A 81 4.78 12.34 4.33
C ARG A 81 5.10 12.40 5.84
N GLU A 82 5.65 13.53 6.31
CA GLU A 82 5.96 13.76 7.74
C GLU A 82 4.80 13.39 8.67
N HIS A 83 3.54 13.67 8.25
CA HIS A 83 2.33 13.34 9.01
C HIS A 83 1.87 11.87 8.88
N GLU A 84 2.36 11.12 7.89
CA GLU A 84 2.04 9.69 7.68
C GLU A 84 3.02 8.76 8.41
N LYS A 85 4.12 9.29 8.95
CA LYS A 85 5.16 8.51 9.66
C LYS A 85 4.66 7.87 10.96
N ARG A 86 3.67 8.47 11.62
CA ARG A 86 3.11 7.99 12.90
C ARG A 86 1.66 7.50 12.82
N SER A 87 1.05 7.58 11.64
CA SER A 87 -0.32 7.11 11.40
C SER A 87 -0.31 5.72 10.77
N ILE A 88 -1.43 5.01 10.84
CA ILE A 88 -1.64 3.77 10.09
C ILE A 88 -1.51 4.07 8.59
N GLY A 89 -0.72 3.27 7.89
CA GLY A 89 -0.45 3.43 6.47
C GLY A 89 -1.71 3.32 5.60
N ALA A 90 -1.78 4.17 4.57
CA ALA A 90 -2.88 4.21 3.61
C ALA A 90 -3.16 2.84 2.94
N HIS A 91 -2.13 2.00 2.83
CA HIS A 91 -2.23 0.66 2.28
C HIS A 91 -3.15 -0.26 3.11
N ILE A 92 -3.17 -0.14 4.45
CA ILE A 92 -4.09 -0.92 5.30
C ILE A 92 -5.54 -0.52 5.03
N TYR A 93 -5.82 0.79 4.98
CA TYR A 93 -7.16 1.29 4.69
C TYR A 93 -7.63 0.85 3.29
N PHE A 94 -6.75 0.92 2.30
CA PHE A 94 -7.04 0.46 0.94
C PHE A 94 -7.35 -1.04 0.91
N THR A 95 -6.50 -1.88 1.50
CA THR A 95 -6.68 -3.34 1.49
C THR A 95 -7.93 -3.76 2.26
N LEU A 96 -8.23 -3.10 3.38
CA LEU A 96 -9.47 -3.32 4.12
C LEU A 96 -10.71 -2.92 3.30
N ALA A 97 -10.68 -1.77 2.64
CA ALA A 97 -11.76 -1.33 1.77
C ALA A 97 -11.96 -2.31 0.59
N ALA A 98 -10.88 -2.77 -0.04
CA ALA A 98 -10.92 -3.76 -1.10
C ALA A 98 -11.54 -5.07 -0.63
N LEU A 99 -11.19 -5.55 0.57
CA LEU A 99 -11.77 -6.76 1.17
C LEU A 99 -13.29 -6.60 1.34
N ILE A 100 -13.73 -5.48 1.93
CA ILE A 100 -15.16 -5.19 2.12
C ILE A 100 -15.87 -5.15 0.76
N VAL A 101 -15.30 -4.44 -0.21
CA VAL A 101 -15.90 -4.30 -1.54
C VAL A 101 -16.10 -5.67 -2.22
N ILE A 102 -15.09 -6.54 -2.18
CA ILE A 102 -15.18 -7.90 -2.77
C ILE A 102 -16.15 -8.80 -2.00
N CYS A 103 -16.28 -8.60 -0.68
CA CYS A 103 -17.21 -9.37 0.16
C CYS A 103 -18.69 -9.01 -0.10
N PHE A 104 -18.99 -7.74 -0.37
CA PHE A 104 -20.38 -7.27 -0.38
C PHE A 104 -20.93 -6.92 -1.76
N PHE A 105 -20.08 -6.72 -2.77
CA PHE A 105 -20.52 -6.26 -4.08
C PHE A 105 -20.33 -7.31 -5.18
N PRO A 106 -21.17 -7.26 -6.24
CA PRO A 106 -20.96 -8.02 -7.47
C PRO A 106 -19.60 -7.73 -8.12
N GLU A 107 -19.13 -8.68 -8.91
CA GLU A 107 -17.84 -8.64 -9.60
C GLU A 107 -17.59 -7.32 -10.34
N ASP A 108 -18.54 -6.88 -11.18
CA ASP A 108 -18.40 -5.66 -11.97
C ASP A 108 -18.20 -4.41 -11.09
N ILE A 109 -18.93 -4.34 -9.98
CA ILE A 109 -18.84 -3.23 -9.03
C ILE A 109 -17.52 -3.30 -8.26
N ALA A 110 -17.11 -4.49 -7.84
CA ALA A 110 -15.88 -4.68 -7.08
C ALA A 110 -14.65 -4.32 -7.93
N ILE A 111 -14.57 -4.84 -9.15
CA ILE A 111 -13.49 -4.56 -10.09
C ILE A 111 -13.49 -3.08 -10.48
N GLY A 112 -14.66 -2.54 -10.88
CA GLY A 112 -14.78 -1.17 -11.33
C GLY A 112 -14.41 -0.15 -10.25
N SER A 113 -14.94 -0.32 -9.03
CA SER A 113 -14.68 0.62 -7.94
C SER A 113 -13.22 0.61 -7.50
N ILE A 114 -12.59 -0.57 -7.34
CA ILE A 114 -11.18 -0.67 -6.94
C ILE A 114 -10.27 -0.13 -8.05
N ALA A 115 -10.55 -0.45 -9.31
CA ALA A 115 -9.76 0.06 -10.44
C ALA A 115 -9.86 1.58 -10.55
N VAL A 116 -11.08 2.15 -10.47
CA VAL A 116 -11.29 3.61 -10.53
C VAL A 116 -10.66 4.32 -9.35
N ALA A 117 -10.78 3.79 -8.13
CA ALA A 117 -10.12 4.37 -6.96
C ALA A 117 -8.59 4.43 -7.16
N THR A 118 -8.00 3.35 -7.69
CA THR A 118 -6.55 3.24 -7.83
C THR A 118 -6.00 4.07 -9.01
N LEU A 119 -6.62 3.95 -10.18
CA LEU A 119 -6.21 4.68 -11.38
C LEU A 119 -6.58 6.15 -11.28
N GLY A 120 -7.79 6.46 -10.81
CA GLY A 120 -8.30 7.82 -10.69
C GLY A 120 -7.42 8.67 -9.78
N ASP A 121 -7.06 8.16 -8.60
CA ASP A 121 -6.16 8.86 -7.67
C ASP A 121 -4.75 9.07 -8.27
N ALA A 122 -4.23 8.10 -9.02
CA ALA A 122 -2.95 8.23 -9.71
C ALA A 122 -2.99 9.30 -10.82
N ILE A 123 -3.99 9.23 -11.70
CA ILE A 123 -4.17 10.15 -12.83
C ILE A 123 -4.43 11.58 -12.31
N ALA A 124 -5.33 11.73 -11.35
CA ALA A 124 -5.68 13.04 -10.76
C ALA A 124 -4.44 13.71 -10.15
N ALA A 125 -3.57 12.96 -9.48
CA ALA A 125 -2.37 13.54 -8.89
C ALA A 125 -1.26 13.85 -9.91
N ILE A 126 -1.10 13.02 -10.94
CA ILE A 126 -0.08 13.26 -11.99
C ILE A 126 -0.48 14.44 -12.87
N ILE A 127 -1.73 14.45 -13.34
CA ILE A 127 -2.26 15.48 -14.23
C ILE A 127 -2.58 16.75 -13.45
N GLY A 128 -3.12 16.65 -12.23
CA GLY A 128 -3.54 17.81 -11.43
C GLY A 128 -2.39 18.63 -10.86
N LYS A 129 -1.24 18.02 -10.58
CA LYS A 129 -0.10 18.71 -9.95
C LYS A 129 0.46 19.90 -10.75
N PRO A 130 0.51 19.89 -12.09
CA PRO A 130 0.78 21.09 -12.88
C PRO A 130 -0.24 22.23 -12.74
N PHE A 131 -1.49 21.93 -12.35
CA PHE A 131 -2.59 22.91 -12.28
C PHE A 131 -2.88 23.43 -10.87
N GLY A 132 -2.21 22.89 -9.84
CA GLY A 132 -2.39 23.27 -8.43
C GLY A 132 -2.60 22.06 -7.55
#